data_AF-A0A916WJX4-F1
#
_entry.id   AF-A0A916WJX4-F1
#
_cell.length_a   1.000
_cell.length_b   1.000
_cell.length_c   1.000
_cell.angle_alpha   90.00
_cell.angle_beta   90.00
_cell.angle_gamma   90.00
#
_symmetry.space_group_name_H-M   'P 1'
#
loop_
_entity.id
_entity.type
_entity.pdbx_description
1 polymer ?
#
loop_
_entity_poly.entity_id
_entity_poly.type
_entity_poly.pdbx_seq_one_letter_code
_entity_poly.pdbx_strand_id
1 'polypeptide(L)'
;MNWLARLKKIDTAPTADPTETTKRVSVVFVGRDIAPLQKTGGYARAANDPTPDPGRWAWPHSAAMTGAEIDTFTARLASFTDKGLRLEDAEALADKLVTRDREADDRRLCLECFHLSGQHGKTWDCRNWQRAGVALRAKDAQLSAALVFQLQRCDGFAPIQSKG
;
A
#
# COMPACT_ATOMS: atom_id res chain seq x y z
N MET A 1 -0.17 6.74 -11.24
CA MET A 1 0.55 7.70 -10.36
C MET A 1 1.26 6.88 -9.30
N ASN A 2 2.52 7.16 -8.96
CA ASN A 2 3.22 6.39 -7.91
C ASN A 2 2.78 6.87 -6.51
N TRP A 3 2.86 5.99 -5.52
CA TRP A 3 2.46 6.27 -4.14
C TRP A 3 3.28 7.42 -3.52
N LEU A 4 4.58 7.49 -3.83
CA LEU A 4 5.45 8.61 -3.43
C LEU A 4 4.93 9.98 -3.92
N ALA A 5 4.33 10.04 -5.10
CA ALA A 5 3.78 11.26 -5.69
C ALA A 5 2.44 11.62 -5.05
N ARG A 6 1.70 10.65 -4.51
CA ARG A 6 0.51 10.90 -3.69
C ARG A 6 0.91 11.41 -2.31
N LEU A 7 1.91 10.80 -1.66
CA LEU A 7 2.45 11.30 -0.38
C LEU A 7 2.96 12.74 -0.48
N LYS A 8 3.77 13.03 -1.50
CA LYS A 8 4.29 14.40 -1.73
C LYS A 8 3.18 15.44 -1.97
N LYS A 9 2.03 15.02 -2.50
CA LYS A 9 0.86 15.89 -2.68
C LYS A 9 0.07 16.12 -1.39
N ILE A 10 0.14 15.23 -0.41
CA ILE A 10 -0.53 15.40 0.90
C ILE A 10 0.21 16.43 1.76
N ASP A 11 1.54 16.51 1.65
CA ASP A 11 2.35 17.55 2.32
C ASP A 11 2.15 18.97 1.75
N THR A 12 1.34 19.13 0.70
CA THR A 12 1.03 20.42 0.06
C THR A 12 -0.44 20.79 0.26
N ALA A 13 -0.78 21.16 1.49
CA ALA A 13 -2.01 21.87 1.84
C ALA A 13 -1.65 23.28 2.38
N PRO A 14 -2.56 24.27 2.25
CA PRO A 14 -2.23 25.64 1.90
C PRO A 14 -1.54 26.41 3.03
N THR A 15 -0.57 27.24 2.67
CA THR A 15 0.01 28.29 3.52
C THR A 15 -1.12 29.16 4.05
N ALA A 16 -1.48 28.98 5.32
CA ALA A 16 -2.09 30.03 6.10
C ALA A 16 -1.01 31.09 6.31
N ASP A 17 -1.14 32.23 5.63
CA ASP A 17 -0.28 33.39 5.82
C ASP A 17 -0.29 33.80 7.31
N PRO A 18 0.87 33.89 7.97
CA PRO A 18 0.94 34.51 9.28
C PRO A 18 0.76 36.02 9.13
N THR A 19 -0.25 36.55 9.81
CA THR A 19 -0.52 37.97 9.94
C THR A 19 0.74 38.73 10.36
N GLU A 20 1.04 39.75 9.56
CA GLU A 20 2.09 40.74 9.77
C GLU A 20 2.06 41.33 11.19
N THR A 21 3.21 41.37 11.87
CA THR A 21 3.45 42.33 12.95
C THR A 21 4.85 42.90 12.82
N THR A 22 4.89 44.17 12.42
CA THR A 22 6.07 45.01 12.29
C THR A 22 6.72 45.26 13.66
N LYS A 23 8.03 44.96 13.80
CA LYS A 23 9.06 45.91 14.26
C LYS A 23 10.48 45.34 14.16
N ARG A 24 11.36 46.15 13.55
CA ARG A 24 12.81 45.98 13.42
C ARG A 24 13.52 46.27 14.75
N VAL A 25 14.50 45.45 15.13
CA VAL A 25 15.82 45.89 15.65
C VAL A 25 16.85 44.80 15.31
N SER A 26 17.95 45.20 14.66
CA SER A 26 19.11 44.36 14.34
C SER A 26 20.21 44.59 15.37
N VAL A 27 20.76 43.53 15.99
CA VAL A 27 22.08 43.59 16.67
C VAL A 27 22.79 42.22 16.57
N VAL A 28 23.93 42.24 15.87
CA VAL A 28 25.21 41.50 16.01
C VAL A 28 25.22 40.00 16.41
N PHE A 29 25.81 39.18 15.53
CA PHE A 29 26.22 37.78 15.72
C PHE A 29 27.35 37.61 16.76
N VAL A 30 27.23 36.66 17.71
CA VAL A 30 28.27 35.69 18.13
C VAL A 30 27.58 34.53 18.89
N GLY A 31 27.84 33.26 18.52
CA GLY A 31 27.54 32.08 19.36
C GLY A 31 26.98 30.88 18.61
N ARG A 32 27.65 29.71 18.73
CA ARG A 32 27.23 28.43 18.17
C ARG A 32 26.30 27.75 19.18
N ASP A 33 25.01 28.03 19.10
CA ASP A 33 24.00 27.36 19.91
C ASP A 33 23.54 26.06 19.23
N ILE A 34 23.80 24.95 19.92
CA ILE A 34 23.10 23.69 19.72
C ILE A 34 21.61 24.00 19.91
N ALA A 35 20.81 23.75 18.86
CA ALA A 35 19.38 23.99 18.87
C ALA A 35 18.74 23.41 20.15
N PRO A 36 17.80 24.13 20.81
CA PRO A 36 17.08 23.57 21.92
C PRO A 36 16.25 22.40 21.39
N LEU A 37 16.63 21.21 21.85
CA LEU A 37 15.83 20.01 21.81
C LEU A 37 14.41 20.42 22.26
N GLN A 38 13.46 20.46 21.33
CA GLN A 38 12.06 20.70 21.68
C GLN A 38 11.65 19.59 22.63
N LYS A 39 11.60 19.93 23.92
CA LYS A 39 11.03 19.08 24.95
C LYS A 39 9.56 18.95 24.58
N THR A 40 9.20 17.85 23.91
CA THR A 40 7.82 17.44 23.80
C THR A 40 7.32 17.32 25.23
N GLY A 41 6.44 18.23 25.63
CA GLY A 41 5.68 18.10 26.85
C GLY A 41 4.83 16.86 26.71
N GLY A 42 5.38 15.70 27.11
CA GLY A 42 4.62 14.49 27.27
C GLY A 42 3.59 14.78 28.35
N TYR A 43 2.35 15.06 27.95
CA TYR A 43 1.22 14.92 28.85
C TYR A 43 1.31 13.51 29.40
N ALA A 44 1.55 13.39 30.71
CA ALA A 44 1.53 12.12 31.39
C ALA A 44 0.13 11.54 31.17
N ARG A 45 0.03 10.53 30.32
CA ARG A 45 -1.22 9.84 30.07
C ARG A 45 -1.69 9.21 31.37
N ALA A 46 -2.95 9.42 31.70
CA ALA A 46 -3.57 8.61 32.75
C ALA A 46 -3.52 7.15 32.29
N ALA A 47 -3.38 6.20 33.23
CA ALA A 47 -3.42 4.77 32.90
C ALA A 47 -4.75 4.34 32.23
N ASN A 48 -5.79 5.17 32.38
CA ASN A 48 -7.11 4.98 31.79
C ASN A 48 -7.29 5.71 30.45
N ASP A 49 -6.29 6.45 29.97
CA ASP A 49 -6.39 7.07 28.65
C ASP A 49 -6.42 5.97 27.59
N PRO A 50 -7.40 6.00 26.68
CA PRO A 50 -7.38 5.08 25.55
C PRO A 50 -6.07 5.26 24.78
N THR A 51 -5.47 4.14 24.39
CA THR A 51 -4.32 4.15 23.49
C THR A 51 -4.70 4.96 22.26
N PRO A 52 -3.88 5.96 21.86
CA PRO A 52 -4.17 6.73 20.67
C PRO A 52 -4.16 5.76 19.51
N ASP A 53 -5.27 5.71 18.77
CA ASP A 53 -5.35 4.99 17.51
C ASP A 53 -4.81 5.93 16.41
N PRO A 54 -3.60 5.68 15.88
CA PRO A 54 -3.04 6.51 14.82
C PRO A 54 -3.89 6.45 13.54
N GLY A 55 -4.67 5.38 13.35
CA GLY A 55 -5.54 5.17 12.20
C GLY A 55 -6.85 5.96 12.22
N ARG A 56 -7.20 6.60 13.34
CA ARG A 56 -8.49 7.30 13.50
C ARG A 56 -8.77 8.37 12.45
N TRP A 57 -7.73 9.03 11.94
CA TRP A 57 -7.83 10.08 10.92
C TRP A 57 -7.42 9.63 9.52
N ALA A 58 -7.09 8.35 9.35
CA ALA A 58 -6.77 7.77 8.05
C ALA A 58 -8.06 7.53 7.24
N TRP A 59 -8.01 6.70 6.21
CA TRP A 59 -9.20 6.28 5.46
C TRP A 59 -10.33 5.79 6.40
N PRO A 60 -11.59 6.22 6.21
CA PRO A 60 -12.12 7.01 5.08
C PRO A 60 -12.05 8.53 5.25
N HIS A 61 -11.51 9.03 6.36
CA HIS A 61 -11.48 10.47 6.67
C HIS A 61 -10.37 11.22 5.92
N SER A 62 -9.36 10.52 5.41
CA SER A 62 -8.31 11.09 4.56
C SER A 62 -7.82 10.08 3.52
N ALA A 63 -6.96 10.55 2.61
CA ALA A 63 -6.29 9.68 1.63
C ALA A 63 -5.21 8.78 2.25
N ALA A 64 -4.80 9.04 3.49
CA ALA A 64 -3.78 8.27 4.19
C ALA A 64 -4.24 6.81 4.41
N MET A 65 -3.28 5.89 4.37
CA MET A 65 -3.55 4.48 4.61
C MET A 65 -3.69 4.21 6.10
N THR A 66 -4.62 3.34 6.47
CA THR A 66 -4.67 2.76 7.83
C THR A 66 -3.48 1.80 8.04
N GLY A 67 -3.19 1.45 9.28
CA GLY A 67 -2.15 0.44 9.58
C GLY A 67 -2.40 -0.89 8.85
N ALA A 68 -3.65 -1.38 8.85
CA ALA A 68 -4.02 -2.61 8.17
C ALA A 68 -3.83 -2.54 6.64
N GLU A 69 -4.09 -1.37 6.04
CA GLU A 69 -3.81 -1.14 4.61
C GLU A 69 -2.30 -1.16 4.33
N ILE A 70 -1.47 -0.59 5.22
CA ILE A 70 -0.01 -0.60 5.10
C ILE A 70 0.53 -2.03 5.20
N ASP A 71 0.04 -2.82 6.15
CA ASP A 71 0.45 -4.22 6.32
C ASP A 71 0.12 -5.03 5.06
N THR A 72 -1.11 -4.88 4.55
CA THR A 72 -1.57 -5.56 3.32
C THR A 72 -0.75 -5.13 2.10
N PHE A 73 -0.47 -3.83 1.97
CA PHE A 73 0.36 -3.29 0.88
C PHE A 73 1.79 -3.84 0.93
N THR A 74 2.38 -3.90 2.11
CA THR A 74 3.75 -4.41 2.30
C THR A 74 3.83 -5.91 2.01
N ALA A 75 2.84 -6.70 2.44
CA ALA A 75 2.74 -8.12 2.12
C ALA A 75 2.62 -8.38 0.60
N ARG A 76 1.86 -7.52 -0.11
CA ARG A 76 1.75 -7.57 -1.57
C ARG A 76 3.07 -7.22 -2.25
N LEU A 77 3.77 -6.18 -1.80
CA LEU A 77 5.08 -5.82 -2.33
C LEU A 77 6.08 -6.96 -2.23
N ALA A 78 6.20 -7.58 -1.05
CA ALA A 78 7.04 -8.75 -0.85
C ALA A 78 6.65 -9.88 -1.82
N SER A 79 5.36 -10.24 -1.85
CA SER A 79 4.85 -11.32 -2.71
C SER A 79 5.09 -11.07 -4.20
N PHE A 80 4.99 -9.82 -4.68
CA PHE A 80 5.16 -9.48 -6.08
C PHE A 80 6.64 -9.40 -6.47
N THR A 81 7.49 -8.88 -5.59
CA THR A 81 8.94 -8.81 -5.83
C THR A 81 9.58 -10.20 -5.75
N ASP A 82 9.13 -11.08 -4.86
CA ASP A 82 9.51 -12.50 -4.82
C ASP A 82 9.17 -13.24 -6.13
N LYS A 83 8.13 -12.77 -6.82
CA LYS A 83 7.70 -13.23 -8.14
C LYS A 83 8.50 -12.60 -9.30
N GLY A 84 9.47 -11.75 -9.01
CA GLY A 84 10.41 -11.17 -9.97
C GLY A 84 9.96 -9.83 -10.58
N LEU A 85 8.91 -9.20 -10.04
CA LEU A 85 8.54 -7.86 -10.49
C LEU A 85 9.57 -6.85 -9.97
N ARG A 86 9.83 -5.82 -10.77
CA ARG A 86 10.59 -4.66 -10.31
C ARG A 86 9.78 -3.94 -9.24
N LEU A 87 10.46 -3.33 -8.27
CA LEU A 87 9.81 -2.64 -7.17
C LEU A 87 8.79 -1.59 -7.65
N GLU A 88 9.13 -0.82 -8.69
CA GLU A 88 8.23 0.18 -9.29
C GLU A 88 6.92 -0.40 -9.83
N ASP A 89 7.00 -1.57 -10.48
CA ASP A 89 5.83 -2.25 -11.04
C ASP A 89 4.99 -2.89 -9.92
N ALA A 90 5.65 -3.45 -8.90
CA ALA A 90 5.00 -4.01 -7.72
C ALA A 90 4.26 -2.94 -6.92
N GLU A 91 4.86 -1.77 -6.69
CA GLU A 91 4.23 -0.62 -6.03
C GLU A 91 3.02 -0.10 -6.81
N ALA A 92 3.15 0.03 -8.14
CA ALA A 92 2.04 0.49 -8.98
C ALA A 92 0.86 -0.48 -8.95
N LEU A 93 1.10 -1.79 -8.88
CA LEU A 93 0.05 -2.79 -8.71
C LEU A 93 -0.54 -2.75 -7.30
N ALA A 94 0.28 -2.70 -6.25
CA ALA A 94 -0.19 -2.65 -4.88
C ALA A 94 -1.05 -1.40 -4.60
N ASP A 95 -0.70 -0.23 -5.14
CA ASP A 95 -1.50 1.00 -5.03
C ASP A 95 -2.88 0.85 -5.68
N LYS A 96 -2.96 0.19 -6.85
CA LYS A 96 -4.24 -0.15 -7.48
C LYS A 96 -5.09 -1.05 -6.60
N LEU A 97 -4.47 -2.02 -5.93
CA LEU A 97 -5.17 -2.94 -5.03
C LEU A 97 -5.66 -2.27 -3.75
N VAL A 98 -4.99 -1.21 -3.26
CA VAL A 98 -5.52 -0.39 -2.15
C VAL A 98 -6.83 0.27 -2.55
N THR A 99 -6.89 0.90 -3.73
CA THR A 99 -8.14 1.51 -4.22
C THR A 99 -9.24 0.46 -4.40
N ARG A 100 -8.90 -0.69 -4.99
CA ARG A 100 -9.84 -1.82 -5.14
C ARG A 100 -10.46 -2.23 -3.80
N ASP A 101 -9.62 -2.44 -2.78
CA ASP A 101 -10.08 -2.91 -1.49
C ASP A 101 -11.02 -1.90 -0.82
N ARG A 102 -10.72 -0.60 -0.96
CA ARG A 102 -11.58 0.50 -0.46
C ARG A 102 -12.94 0.54 -1.14
N GLU A 103 -13.00 0.22 -2.43
CA GLU A 103 -14.23 0.16 -3.22
C GLU A 103 -15.01 -1.15 -3.02
N ALA A 104 -14.52 -2.06 -2.16
CA ALA A 104 -15.06 -3.40 -1.97
C ALA A 104 -15.21 -4.19 -3.28
N ASP A 105 -14.33 -3.94 -4.25
CA ASP A 105 -14.28 -4.68 -5.50
C ASP A 105 -13.63 -6.05 -5.27
N ASP A 106 -14.36 -7.11 -5.59
CA ASP A 106 -14.00 -8.50 -5.32
C ASP A 106 -13.10 -9.13 -6.40
N ARG A 107 -12.79 -8.40 -7.47
CA ARG A 107 -11.85 -8.86 -8.51
C ARG A 107 -10.44 -9.04 -7.94
N ARG A 108 -9.71 -10.04 -8.43
CA ARG A 108 -8.35 -10.35 -7.97
C ARG A 108 -7.38 -10.46 -9.12
N LEU A 109 -6.09 -10.28 -8.83
CA LEU A 109 -5.00 -10.61 -9.75
C LEU A 109 -4.64 -12.09 -9.62
N CYS A 110 -4.16 -12.72 -10.70
CA CYS A 110 -3.54 -14.04 -10.58
C CYS A 110 -2.31 -14.00 -9.65
N LEU A 111 -1.62 -12.86 -9.56
CA LEU A 111 -0.49 -12.66 -8.63
C LEU A 111 -0.87 -12.89 -7.16
N GLU A 112 -2.13 -12.61 -6.79
CA GLU A 112 -2.64 -12.85 -5.44
C GLU A 112 -3.06 -14.32 -5.23
N CYS A 113 -3.08 -15.14 -6.29
CA CYS A 113 -3.51 -16.53 -6.23
C CYS A 113 -2.38 -17.46 -5.82
N PHE A 114 -2.61 -18.26 -4.78
CA PHE A 114 -1.67 -19.29 -4.31
C PHE A 114 -1.33 -20.33 -5.39
N HIS A 115 -2.24 -20.55 -6.34
CA HIS A 115 -2.05 -21.52 -7.43
C HIS A 115 -1.25 -20.98 -8.62
N LEU A 116 -0.85 -19.70 -8.62
CA LEU A 116 0.00 -19.16 -9.67
C LEU A 116 1.44 -19.65 -9.48
N SER A 117 1.94 -20.38 -10.47
CA SER A 117 3.35 -20.75 -10.60
C SER A 117 4.03 -19.99 -11.73
N GLY A 118 5.35 -19.85 -11.65
CA GLY A 118 6.14 -19.08 -12.62
C GLY A 118 6.79 -17.84 -11.99
N GLN A 119 7.50 -17.09 -12.82
CA GLN A 119 8.16 -15.84 -12.44
C GLN A 119 8.04 -14.82 -13.58
N HIS A 120 8.15 -13.54 -13.24
CA HIS A 120 8.16 -12.46 -14.22
C HIS A 120 9.34 -12.61 -15.19
N GLY A 121 9.11 -12.33 -16.47
CA GLY A 121 10.06 -12.58 -17.55
C GLY A 121 10.19 -14.06 -17.96
N LYS A 122 9.46 -14.97 -17.32
CA LYS A 122 9.35 -16.39 -17.68
C LYS A 122 7.88 -16.75 -17.94
N THR A 123 7.61 -18.04 -18.10
CA THR A 123 6.26 -18.58 -18.23
C THR A 123 5.51 -18.54 -16.90
N TRP A 124 4.25 -18.13 -16.96
CA TRP A 124 3.28 -18.24 -15.88
C TRP A 124 2.36 -19.41 -16.14
N ASP A 125 2.00 -20.16 -15.10
CA ASP A 125 1.12 -21.31 -15.20
C ASP A 125 0.10 -21.33 -14.06
N CYS A 126 -1.16 -21.60 -14.39
CA CYS A 126 -2.21 -21.83 -13.40
C CYS A 126 -2.20 -23.28 -12.93
N ARG A 127 -1.83 -23.54 -11.67
CA ARG A 127 -1.89 -24.90 -11.09
C ARG A 127 -3.32 -25.36 -10.77
N ASN A 128 -4.28 -24.45 -10.78
CA ASN A 128 -5.70 -24.72 -10.58
C ASN A 128 -6.52 -24.56 -11.87
N TRP A 129 -5.89 -24.87 -13.01
CA TRP A 129 -6.39 -24.53 -14.34
C TRP A 129 -7.80 -25.06 -14.63
N GLN A 130 -8.13 -26.26 -14.13
CA GLN A 130 -9.41 -26.91 -14.37
C GLN A 130 -10.55 -26.13 -13.70
N ARG A 131 -10.36 -25.75 -12.43
CA ARG A 131 -11.34 -24.92 -11.71
C ARG A 131 -11.36 -23.50 -12.23
N ALA A 132 -10.20 -22.96 -12.61
CA ALA A 132 -10.07 -21.62 -13.15
C ALA A 132 -10.68 -21.48 -14.57
N GLY A 133 -11.00 -22.58 -15.25
CA GLY A 133 -11.53 -22.58 -16.61
C GLY A 133 -10.54 -22.09 -17.67
N VAL A 134 -9.24 -22.09 -17.37
CA VAL A 134 -8.21 -21.52 -18.27
C VAL A 134 -7.67 -22.54 -19.28
N ALA A 135 -7.84 -23.84 -19.04
CA ALA A 135 -7.35 -24.90 -19.92
C ALA A 135 -8.17 -26.19 -19.79
N LEU A 136 -8.06 -27.09 -20.78
CA LEU A 136 -8.59 -28.47 -20.73
C LEU A 136 -7.55 -29.49 -20.24
N ARG A 137 -6.26 -29.14 -20.30
CA ARG A 137 -5.14 -30.00 -19.91
C ARG A 137 -4.09 -29.16 -19.21
N ALA A 138 -3.37 -29.76 -18.27
CA ALA A 138 -2.34 -29.08 -17.48
C ALA A 138 -1.22 -28.45 -18.33
N LYS A 139 -0.84 -29.07 -19.46
CA LYS A 139 0.20 -28.54 -20.36
C LYS A 139 -0.21 -27.25 -21.09
N ASP A 140 -1.51 -26.97 -21.16
CA ASP A 140 -2.08 -25.81 -21.83
C ASP A 140 -2.46 -24.71 -20.81
N ALA A 141 -2.00 -24.82 -19.55
CA ALA A 141 -2.36 -23.93 -18.44
C ALA A 141 -1.52 -22.64 -18.34
N GLN A 142 -0.77 -22.33 -19.41
CA GLN A 142 0.10 -21.17 -19.49
C GLN A 142 -0.73 -19.88 -19.55
N LEU A 143 -0.34 -18.87 -18.79
CA LEU A 143 -1.01 -17.58 -18.74
C LEU A 143 -0.15 -16.50 -19.39
N SER A 144 -0.81 -15.59 -20.11
CA SER A 144 -0.14 -14.37 -20.58
C SER A 144 0.14 -13.43 -19.42
N ALA A 145 1.22 -12.65 -19.51
CA ALA A 145 1.52 -11.62 -18.51
C ALA A 145 0.36 -10.61 -18.36
N ALA A 146 -0.32 -10.28 -19.47
CA ALA A 146 -1.48 -9.39 -19.46
C ALA A 146 -2.60 -9.95 -18.56
N LEU A 147 -2.92 -11.24 -18.67
CA LEU A 147 -3.94 -11.88 -17.84
C LEU A 147 -3.51 -11.94 -16.37
N VAL A 148 -2.22 -12.19 -16.09
CA VAL A 148 -1.69 -12.28 -14.73
C VAL A 148 -1.82 -10.96 -13.96
N PHE A 149 -1.70 -9.84 -14.66
CA PHE A 149 -1.78 -8.49 -14.11
C PHE A 149 -3.16 -7.83 -14.23
N GLN A 150 -4.15 -8.54 -14.76
CA GLN A 150 -5.51 -8.05 -14.91
C GLN A 150 -6.38 -8.41 -13.70
N LEU A 151 -7.14 -7.43 -13.19
CA LEU A 151 -8.20 -7.66 -12.22
C LEU A 151 -9.33 -8.46 -12.87
N GLN A 152 -9.58 -9.66 -12.35
CA GLN A 152 -10.54 -10.59 -12.92
C GLN A 152 -11.35 -11.29 -11.82
N ARG A 153 -12.49 -11.86 -12.21
CA ARG A 153 -13.18 -12.88 -11.41
C ARG A 153 -12.79 -14.24 -11.98
N CYS A 154 -12.40 -15.17 -11.12
CA CYS A 154 -11.98 -16.51 -11.52
C CYS A 154 -12.37 -17.50 -10.42
N ASP A 155 -13.03 -18.59 -10.78
CA ASP A 155 -13.45 -19.63 -9.82
C ASP A 155 -12.26 -20.35 -9.17
N GLY A 156 -11.09 -20.28 -9.81
CA GLY A 156 -9.82 -20.78 -9.27
C GLY A 156 -9.29 -19.98 -8.07
N PHE A 157 -9.85 -18.80 -7.79
CA PHE A 157 -9.54 -17.99 -6.62
C PHE A 157 -10.23 -18.44 -5.34
N ALA A 158 -11.27 -19.27 -5.46
CA ALA A 158 -12.00 -19.77 -4.32
C ALA A 158 -11.07 -20.53 -3.37
N PRO A 159 -11.23 -20.36 -2.04
CA PRO A 159 -10.43 -21.08 -1.08
C PRO A 159 -10.63 -22.59 -1.25
N ILE A 160 -9.57 -23.35 -0.99
CA ILE A 160 -9.65 -24.80 -0.89
C ILE A 160 -10.62 -25.09 0.27
N GLN A 161 -11.78 -25.67 -0.03
CA GLN A 161 -12.67 -26.14 1.03
C GLN A 161 -11.95 -27.28 1.76
N SER A 162 -11.53 -27.05 3.01
CA SER A 162 -11.08 -28.12 3.88
C SER A 162 -12.28 -29.03 4.13
N LYS A 163 -12.23 -30.26 3.60
CA LYS A 163 -13.15 -31.31 4.05
C LYS A 163 -12.89 -31.52 5.54
N GLY A 164 -13.89 -31.26 6.37
CA GLY A 164 -13.89 -31.59 7.79
C GLY A 164 -13.97 -33.10 8.03
#